data_AF-A0A917CJJ9-F1
#
_entry.id   AF-A0A917CJJ9-F1
#
_cell.length_a   1.000
_cell.length_b   1.000
_cell.length_c   1.000
_cell.angle_alpha   90.00
_cell.angle_beta   90.00
_cell.angle_gamma   90.00
#
_symmetry.space_group_name_H-M   'P 1'
#
loop_
_entity.id
_entity.type
_entity.pdbx_description
1 polymer ?
#
loop_
_entity_poly.entity_id
_entity_poly.type
_entity_poly.pdbx_seq_one_letter_code
_entity_poly.pdbx_strand_id
1 'polypeptide(L)'
;MRQLVLLIIIFALVACAAAPNKPDYNPLVNALISQDRSAIIVARDTLSMSVKNDNIINLYLLMIDNNPSAVVANSKILIENYHQYSFYQQQILKPILLWAYLHPIYRRETARDIRILQREELLVAPSNIDFAQCVDEQPMCANLMRGRLKTISSTHEINQRLTEMANNDPCINLTEKNLAGEFANQCLANRKGDLKINLLSPPKFIADQWLAILEDRQAFE
;
A
#
# COMPACT_ATOMS: atom_id res chain seq x y z
N MET A 1 -50.29 -15.13 50.44
CA MET A 1 -48.88 -15.42 50.14
C MET A 1 -48.67 -16.19 48.80
N ARG A 2 -49.50 -15.97 47.77
CA ARG A 2 -49.35 -16.60 46.44
C ARG A 2 -49.28 -15.62 45.26
N GLN A 3 -49.47 -14.32 45.51
CA GLN A 3 -49.42 -13.26 44.49
C GLN A 3 -48.08 -12.50 44.44
N LEU A 4 -47.21 -12.66 45.46
CA LEU A 4 -45.92 -11.95 45.50
C LEU A 4 -44.81 -12.63 44.68
N VAL A 5 -44.98 -13.92 44.36
CA VAL A 5 -43.96 -14.72 43.64
C VAL A 5 -44.02 -14.51 42.12
N LEU A 6 -45.18 -14.10 41.58
CA LEU A 6 -45.33 -13.87 40.14
C LEU A 6 -44.70 -12.56 39.64
N LEU A 7 -44.50 -11.57 40.53
CA LEU A 7 -43.97 -10.24 40.14
C LEU A 7 -42.44 -10.22 40.00
N ILE A 8 -41.73 -11.16 40.61
CA ILE A 8 -40.26 -11.24 40.53
C ILE A 8 -39.81 -11.96 39.24
N ILE A 9 -40.65 -12.82 38.66
CA ILE A 9 -40.33 -13.56 37.42
C ILE A 9 -40.48 -12.66 36.18
N ILE A 10 -41.34 -11.63 36.23
CA ILE A 10 -41.56 -10.72 35.08
C ILE A 10 -40.40 -9.73 34.92
N PHE A 11 -39.70 -9.35 36.00
CA PHE A 11 -38.52 -8.48 35.91
C PHE A 11 -37.25 -9.17 35.39
N ALA A 12 -37.21 -10.52 35.39
CA ALA A 12 -36.08 -11.27 34.85
C ALA A 12 -36.15 -11.48 33.31
N LEU A 13 -37.27 -11.15 32.67
CA LEU A 13 -37.51 -11.41 31.24
C LEU A 13 -37.35 -10.18 30.33
N VAL A 14 -37.10 -8.99 30.88
CA VAL A 14 -36.91 -7.75 30.09
C VAL A 14 -35.43 -7.41 29.86
N ALA A 15 -34.49 -8.17 30.43
CA ALA A 15 -33.05 -7.92 30.27
C ALA A 15 -32.43 -8.51 28.99
N CYS A 16 -33.20 -9.15 28.11
CA CYS A 16 -32.72 -9.76 26.87
C CYS A 16 -33.38 -9.16 25.62
N ALA A 17 -33.18 -7.87 25.35
CA ALA A 17 -33.56 -7.29 24.04
C ALA A 17 -32.77 -6.03 23.62
N ALA A 18 -31.71 -5.65 24.33
CA ALA A 18 -30.74 -4.72 23.77
C ALA A 18 -29.68 -5.56 23.05
N ALA A 19 -29.95 -5.93 21.79
CA ALA A 19 -28.86 -6.35 20.92
C ALA A 19 -27.81 -5.22 20.94
N PRO A 20 -26.51 -5.52 21.11
CA PRO A 20 -25.50 -4.48 21.02
C PRO A 20 -25.66 -3.79 19.68
N ASN A 21 -25.91 -2.47 19.68
CA ASN A 21 -25.95 -1.69 18.46
C ASN A 21 -24.65 -1.96 17.71
N LYS A 22 -24.74 -2.54 16.51
CA LYS A 22 -23.56 -2.73 15.67
C LYS A 22 -22.87 -1.37 15.51
N PRO A 23 -21.53 -1.31 15.58
CA PRO A 23 -20.82 -0.06 15.36
C PRO A 23 -21.19 0.53 14.00
N ASP A 24 -21.41 1.85 13.94
CA ASP A 24 -21.59 2.55 12.66
C ASP A 24 -20.23 2.89 12.07
N TYR A 25 -19.84 2.16 11.03
CA TYR A 25 -18.57 2.37 10.33
C TYR A 25 -18.63 3.43 9.23
N ASN A 26 -19.82 3.93 8.88
CA ASN A 26 -19.97 4.84 7.73
C ASN A 26 -19.11 6.11 7.83
N PRO A 27 -18.97 6.78 8.99
CA PRO A 27 -18.09 7.95 9.11
C PRO A 27 -16.64 7.63 8.74
N LEU A 28 -16.13 6.49 9.21
CA LEU A 28 -14.76 6.05 8.94
C LEU A 28 -14.60 5.62 7.47
N VAL A 29 -15.53 4.83 6.93
CA VAL A 29 -15.50 4.39 5.51
C VAL A 29 -15.51 5.59 4.57
N ASN A 30 -16.37 6.57 4.81
CA ASN A 30 -16.44 7.79 3.99
C ASN A 30 -15.11 8.56 4.03
N ALA A 31 -14.52 8.71 5.22
CA ALA A 31 -13.23 9.37 5.39
C ALA A 31 -12.08 8.62 4.70
N LEU A 32 -12.09 7.28 4.74
CA LEU A 32 -11.12 6.43 4.07
C LEU A 32 -11.22 6.56 2.54
N ILE A 33 -12.44 6.60 1.98
CA ILE A 33 -12.66 6.79 0.53
C ILE A 33 -12.24 8.19 0.09
N SER A 34 -12.57 9.22 0.87
CA SER A 34 -12.20 10.60 0.58
C SER A 34 -10.73 10.91 0.85
N GLN A 35 -9.98 9.97 1.45
CA GLN A 35 -8.59 10.13 1.85
C GLN A 35 -8.35 11.33 2.77
N ASP A 36 -9.36 11.67 3.59
CA ASP A 36 -9.26 12.78 4.55
C ASP A 36 -8.59 12.28 5.83
N ARG A 37 -7.30 12.55 5.95
CA ARG A 37 -6.48 12.14 7.10
C ARG A 37 -7.09 12.56 8.45
N SER A 38 -7.57 13.79 8.55
CA SER A 38 -8.11 14.31 9.81
C SER A 38 -9.43 13.62 10.16
N ALA A 39 -10.31 13.46 9.16
CA ALA A 39 -11.57 12.75 9.35
C ALA A 39 -11.37 11.26 9.68
N ILE A 40 -10.37 10.59 9.09
CA ILE A 40 -10.02 9.20 9.41
C ILE A 40 -9.64 9.10 10.89
N ILE A 41 -8.74 9.96 11.37
CA ILE A 41 -8.29 9.93 12.78
C ILE A 41 -9.46 10.16 13.72
N VAL A 42 -10.28 11.19 13.48
CA VAL A 42 -11.43 11.50 14.33
C VAL A 42 -12.45 10.36 14.34
N ALA A 43 -12.86 9.85 13.17
CA ALA A 43 -13.84 8.77 13.09
C ALA A 43 -13.32 7.48 13.74
N ARG A 44 -12.05 7.16 13.52
CA ARG A 44 -11.38 5.99 14.10
C ARG A 44 -11.38 6.03 15.62
N ASP A 45 -11.07 7.17 16.23
CA ASP A 45 -10.93 7.30 17.69
C ASP A 45 -12.27 7.11 18.43
N THR A 46 -13.40 7.11 17.71
CA THR A 46 -14.73 6.81 18.27
C THR A 46 -15.11 5.33 18.23
N LEU A 47 -14.30 4.48 17.58
CA LEU A 47 -14.58 3.07 17.35
C LEU A 47 -13.61 2.18 18.14
N SER A 48 -14.13 1.09 18.71
CA SER A 48 -13.28 0.00 19.22
C SER A 48 -12.94 -0.93 18.07
N MET A 49 -11.67 -0.97 17.66
CA MET A 49 -11.22 -1.77 16.53
C MET A 49 -10.19 -2.82 16.96
N SER A 50 -10.11 -3.90 16.19
CA SER A 50 -9.03 -4.88 16.33
C SER A 50 -7.67 -4.24 16.02
N VAL A 51 -6.62 -4.71 16.69
CA VAL A 51 -5.23 -4.26 16.44
C VAL A 51 -4.83 -4.46 14.97
N LYS A 52 -5.35 -5.50 14.31
CA LYS A 52 -5.09 -5.76 12.89
C LYS A 52 -5.68 -4.65 12.01
N ASN A 53 -6.94 -4.27 12.24
CA ASN A 53 -7.60 -3.21 11.47
C ASN A 53 -6.94 -1.85 11.73
N ASP A 54 -6.56 -1.57 12.97
CA ASP A 54 -5.83 -0.34 13.31
C ASP A 54 -4.47 -0.27 12.59
N ASN A 55 -3.70 -1.37 12.57
CA ASN A 55 -2.43 -1.42 11.86
C ASN A 55 -2.59 -1.20 10.34
N ILE A 56 -3.65 -1.73 9.73
CA ILE A 56 -3.95 -1.51 8.31
C ILE A 56 -4.25 -0.03 8.04
N ILE A 57 -5.10 0.58 8.87
CA ILE A 57 -5.46 2.00 8.75
C ILE A 57 -4.22 2.88 8.97
N ASN A 58 -3.39 2.61 9.97
CA ASN A 58 -2.14 3.35 10.19
C ASN A 58 -1.21 3.26 8.96
N LEU A 59 -1.10 2.09 8.34
CA LEU A 59 -0.32 1.92 7.12
C LEU A 59 -0.93 2.68 5.94
N TYR A 60 -2.26 2.69 5.84
CA TYR A 60 -3.00 3.46 4.84
C TYR A 60 -2.80 4.97 5.00
N LEU A 61 -2.79 5.48 6.24
CA LEU A 61 -2.50 6.89 6.54
C LEU A 61 -1.10 7.31 6.03
N LEU A 62 -0.09 6.45 6.19
CA LEU A 62 1.26 6.69 5.65
C LEU A 62 1.29 6.67 4.11
N MET A 63 0.40 5.88 3.50
CA MET A 63 0.29 5.77 2.05
C MET A 63 -0.40 7.01 1.44
N ILE A 64 -1.48 7.52 2.04
CA ILE A 64 -2.15 8.75 1.55
C ILE A 64 -1.23 9.97 1.67
N ASP A 65 -0.31 9.97 2.63
CA ASP A 65 0.77 10.96 2.76
C ASP A 65 1.86 10.80 1.67
N ASN A 66 1.68 9.86 0.72
CA ASN A 66 2.58 9.54 -0.38
C ASN A 66 4.02 9.25 0.07
N ASN A 67 4.16 8.55 1.20
CA ASN A 67 5.44 8.25 1.83
C ASN A 67 5.76 6.75 1.82
N PRO A 68 6.21 6.18 0.68
CA PRO A 68 6.49 4.75 0.58
C PRO A 68 7.61 4.30 1.54
N SER A 69 8.58 5.16 1.85
CA SER A 69 9.63 4.85 2.83
C SER A 69 9.09 4.68 4.24
N ALA A 70 8.12 5.52 4.66
CA ALA A 70 7.47 5.36 5.96
C ALA A 70 6.60 4.10 6.00
N VAL A 71 5.90 3.77 4.90
CA VAL A 71 5.16 2.50 4.81
C VAL A 71 6.11 1.30 4.99
N VAL A 72 7.24 1.26 4.26
CA VAL A 72 8.25 0.18 4.41
C VAL A 72 8.79 0.08 5.83
N ALA A 73 9.02 1.22 6.50
CA ALA A 73 9.53 1.24 7.87
C ALA A 73 8.52 0.67 8.89
N ASN A 74 7.22 0.86 8.65
CA ASN A 74 6.14 0.47 9.55
C ASN A 74 5.46 -0.85 9.16
N SER A 75 5.85 -1.48 8.06
CA SER A 75 5.19 -2.69 7.53
C SER A 75 5.83 -4.02 7.93
N LYS A 76 6.98 -4.02 8.62
CA LYS A 76 7.77 -5.24 8.85
C LYS A 76 6.94 -6.38 9.49
N ILE A 77 6.22 -6.09 10.57
CA ILE A 77 5.41 -7.09 11.27
C ILE A 77 4.22 -7.53 10.40
N LEU A 78 3.62 -6.60 9.64
CA LEU A 78 2.48 -6.90 8.77
C LEU A 78 2.87 -7.88 7.65
N ILE A 79 4.03 -7.68 7.00
CA ILE A 79 4.47 -8.54 5.91
C ILE A 79 4.95 -9.92 6.40
N GLU A 80 5.56 -9.98 7.59
CA GLU A 80 5.97 -11.25 8.22
C GLU A 80 4.77 -12.10 8.64
N ASN A 81 3.66 -11.45 9.04
CA ASN A 81 2.43 -12.12 9.48
C ASN A 81 1.30 -12.05 8.45
N TYR A 82 1.60 -11.77 7.18
CA TYR A 82 0.58 -11.51 6.16
C TYR A 82 -0.47 -12.64 6.04
N HIS A 83 -0.03 -13.89 6.17
CA HIS A 83 -0.89 -15.09 6.15
C HIS A 83 -1.91 -15.17 7.29
N GLN A 84 -1.73 -14.39 8.36
CA GLN A 84 -2.65 -14.35 9.51
C GLN A 84 -3.77 -13.32 9.34
N TYR A 85 -3.72 -12.49 8.31
CA TYR A 85 -4.78 -11.54 7.99
C TYR A 85 -5.89 -12.23 7.22
N SER A 86 -7.15 -11.79 7.41
CA SER A 86 -8.29 -12.30 6.64
C SER A 86 -8.12 -11.98 5.15
N PHE A 87 -8.90 -12.65 4.30
CA PHE A 87 -8.89 -12.39 2.86
C PHE A 87 -9.11 -10.90 2.54
N TYR A 88 -10.11 -10.24 3.15
CA TYR A 88 -10.38 -8.83 2.89
C TYR A 88 -9.25 -7.91 3.40
N GLN A 89 -8.67 -8.23 4.56
CA GLN A 89 -7.49 -7.50 5.06
C GLN A 89 -6.31 -7.62 4.09
N GLN A 90 -6.09 -8.81 3.55
CA GLN A 90 -5.06 -9.08 2.53
C GLN A 90 -5.30 -8.29 1.23
N GLN A 91 -6.56 -8.13 0.80
CA GLN A 91 -6.93 -7.35 -0.39
C GLN A 91 -6.56 -5.86 -0.28
N ILE A 92 -6.53 -5.29 0.93
CA ILE A 92 -6.05 -3.92 1.15
C ILE A 92 -4.54 -3.89 1.41
N LEU A 93 -4.02 -4.81 2.23
CA LEU A 93 -2.61 -4.82 2.60
C LEU A 93 -1.68 -5.05 1.42
N LYS A 94 -1.95 -6.05 0.57
CA LYS A 94 -1.03 -6.39 -0.53
C LYS A 94 -0.78 -5.21 -1.47
N PRO A 95 -1.80 -4.49 -1.96
CA PRO A 95 -1.57 -3.32 -2.80
C PRO A 95 -0.73 -2.23 -2.13
N ILE A 96 -0.97 -1.91 -0.85
CA ILE A 96 -0.20 -0.91 -0.09
C ILE A 96 1.27 -1.32 0.02
N LEU A 97 1.50 -2.57 0.42
CA LEU A 97 2.84 -3.13 0.61
C LEU A 97 3.60 -3.21 -0.72
N LEU A 98 2.95 -3.70 -1.78
CA LEU A 98 3.55 -3.73 -3.12
C LEU A 98 3.94 -2.33 -3.58
N TRP A 99 3.02 -1.37 -3.50
CA TRP A 99 3.30 0.02 -3.85
C TRP A 99 4.55 0.54 -3.12
N ALA A 100 4.61 0.38 -1.80
CA ALA A 100 5.69 0.93 -1.00
C ALA A 100 7.05 0.26 -1.21
N TYR A 101 7.09 -1.08 -1.30
CA TYR A 101 8.35 -1.84 -1.44
C TYR A 101 8.92 -1.78 -2.86
N LEU A 102 8.08 -1.60 -3.89
CA LEU A 102 8.56 -1.50 -5.26
C LEU A 102 9.42 -0.26 -5.49
N HIS A 103 9.13 0.87 -4.84
CA HIS A 103 9.95 2.09 -4.94
C HIS A 103 11.44 1.89 -4.60
N PRO A 104 11.82 1.39 -3.41
CA PRO A 104 13.23 1.14 -3.09
C PRO A 104 13.84 -0.03 -3.87
N ILE A 105 13.04 -1.04 -4.27
CA ILE A 105 13.52 -2.12 -5.16
C ILE A 105 13.93 -1.53 -6.50
N TYR A 106 13.01 -0.80 -7.14
CA TYR A 106 13.21 -0.13 -8.41
C TYR A 106 14.46 0.75 -8.37
N ARG A 107 14.54 1.66 -7.38
CA ARG A 107 15.68 2.57 -7.23
C ARG A 107 17.02 1.84 -7.11
N ARG A 108 17.07 0.69 -6.43
CA ARG A 108 18.30 -0.10 -6.26
C ARG A 108 18.67 -0.85 -7.52
N GLU A 109 17.69 -1.46 -8.19
CA GLU A 109 17.92 -2.30 -9.36
C GLU A 109 18.22 -1.48 -10.61
N THR A 110 17.80 -0.20 -10.62
CA THR A 110 18.16 0.79 -11.66
C THR A 110 19.39 1.63 -11.25
N ALA A 111 20.12 1.27 -10.18
CA ALA A 111 21.14 2.15 -9.59
C ALA A 111 22.51 2.11 -10.29
N ARG A 112 22.85 1.07 -11.07
CA ARG A 112 24.18 0.95 -11.71
C ARG A 112 24.36 1.76 -12.99
N ASP A 113 23.47 2.70 -13.22
CA ASP A 113 23.43 3.45 -14.45
C ASP A 113 24.01 4.85 -14.18
N ILE A 114 25.28 4.98 -14.51
CA ILE A 114 26.10 6.17 -14.21
C ILE A 114 25.49 7.40 -14.92
N ARG A 115 25.15 8.41 -14.12
CA ARG A 115 24.80 9.76 -14.59
C ARG A 115 26.06 10.61 -14.62
N ILE A 116 26.40 11.18 -15.77
CA ILE A 116 27.10 12.46 -15.82
C ILE A 116 26.43 13.30 -16.92
N LEU A 117 25.85 14.42 -16.52
CA LEU A 117 25.59 15.54 -17.41
C LEU A 117 26.74 16.52 -17.24
N GLN A 118 27.66 16.51 -18.19
CA GLN A 118 28.57 17.63 -18.41
C GLN A 118 28.19 18.29 -19.73
N ARG A 119 28.40 19.60 -19.79
CA ARG A 119 27.80 20.58 -20.74
C ARG A 119 27.92 20.25 -22.24
N GLU A 120 28.59 19.17 -22.64
CA GLU A 120 28.81 18.75 -24.03
C GLU A 120 28.60 17.24 -24.29
N GLU A 121 28.32 16.41 -23.28
CA GLU A 121 28.11 14.96 -23.46
C GLU A 121 26.93 14.46 -22.62
N LEU A 122 25.90 13.95 -23.31
CA LEU A 122 24.78 13.25 -22.68
C LEU A 122 25.08 11.76 -22.64
N LEU A 123 25.52 11.27 -21.47
CA LEU A 123 25.71 9.84 -21.26
C LEU A 123 24.37 9.16 -21.01
N VAL A 124 24.03 8.23 -21.92
CA VAL A 124 22.73 7.56 -22.03
C VAL A 124 22.60 6.47 -20.96
N ALA A 125 21.46 6.44 -20.25
CA ALA A 125 21.09 5.35 -19.36
C ALA A 125 20.87 4.04 -20.16
N PRO A 126 21.13 2.85 -19.61
CA PRO A 126 20.86 1.61 -20.31
C PRO A 126 19.37 1.49 -20.59
N SER A 127 19.10 1.13 -21.83
CA SER A 127 17.79 1.24 -22.46
C SER A 127 16.98 -0.05 -22.41
N ASN A 128 17.43 -1.06 -21.66
CA ASN A 128 16.77 -2.34 -21.49
C ASN A 128 17.11 -2.94 -20.12
N ILE A 129 16.43 -2.47 -19.07
CA ILE A 129 16.53 -3.10 -17.75
C ILE A 129 15.69 -4.37 -17.76
N ASP A 130 16.36 -5.51 -17.62
CA ASP A 130 15.71 -6.81 -17.48
C ASP A 130 15.60 -7.19 -16.00
N PHE A 131 14.46 -6.87 -15.39
CA PHE A 131 14.18 -7.24 -14.00
C PHE A 131 14.11 -8.75 -13.76
N ALA A 132 14.01 -9.58 -14.82
CA ALA A 132 14.07 -11.03 -14.70
C ALA A 132 15.48 -11.55 -14.40
N GLN A 133 16.53 -10.78 -14.74
CA GLN A 133 17.91 -11.12 -14.39
C GLN A 133 18.21 -10.97 -12.90
N CYS A 134 17.31 -10.33 -12.15
CA CYS A 134 17.39 -10.29 -10.70
C CYS A 134 16.95 -11.61 -10.04
N VAL A 135 17.80 -12.61 -10.24
CA VAL A 135 17.82 -13.89 -9.55
C VAL A 135 18.69 -13.79 -8.29
N ASP A 136 18.35 -14.62 -7.29
CA ASP A 136 19.00 -14.64 -5.99
C ASP A 136 20.55 -14.68 -6.16
N GLU A 137 21.29 -13.95 -5.31
CA GLU A 137 22.77 -13.82 -5.28
C GLU A 137 23.44 -12.69 -6.10
N GLN A 138 22.72 -11.97 -6.98
CA GLN A 138 23.32 -10.80 -7.63
C GLN A 138 23.42 -9.58 -6.68
N PRO A 139 24.61 -8.92 -6.53
CA PRO A 139 24.80 -7.79 -5.60
C PRO A 139 23.86 -6.59 -5.87
N MET A 140 23.46 -6.46 -7.13
CA MET A 140 22.64 -5.39 -7.66
C MET A 140 21.17 -5.52 -7.32
N CYS A 141 20.72 -6.74 -7.08
CA CYS A 141 19.32 -7.01 -6.85
C CYS A 141 18.92 -6.65 -5.44
N ALA A 142 17.70 -6.15 -5.27
CA ALA A 142 17.16 -5.79 -3.97
C ALA A 142 16.70 -7.05 -3.22
N ASN A 143 17.56 -8.08 -3.12
CA ASN A 143 17.24 -9.43 -2.66
C ASN A 143 16.52 -9.45 -1.30
N LEU A 144 16.92 -8.59 -0.36
CA LEU A 144 16.24 -8.48 0.94
C LEU A 144 14.79 -8.00 0.77
N MET A 145 14.55 -6.98 -0.05
CA MET A 145 13.21 -6.42 -0.25
C MET A 145 12.34 -7.33 -1.12
N ARG A 146 12.91 -7.89 -2.20
CA ARG A 146 12.28 -8.94 -3.01
C ARG A 146 11.90 -10.13 -2.14
N GLY A 147 12.81 -10.59 -1.27
CA GLY A 147 12.57 -11.69 -0.33
C GLY A 147 11.41 -11.42 0.63
N ARG A 148 11.26 -10.17 1.11
CA ARG A 148 10.09 -9.77 1.90
C ARG A 148 8.79 -9.82 1.09
N LEU A 149 8.81 -9.40 -0.17
CA LEU A 149 7.63 -9.43 -1.04
C LEU A 149 7.23 -10.85 -1.49
N LYS A 150 8.14 -11.83 -1.48
CA LYS A 150 7.85 -13.24 -1.83
C LYS A 150 6.72 -13.83 -0.99
N THR A 151 6.43 -13.29 0.20
CA THR A 151 5.32 -13.74 1.06
C THR A 151 3.94 -13.31 0.56
N ILE A 152 3.86 -12.27 -0.29
CA ILE A 152 2.59 -11.66 -0.72
C ILE A 152 2.41 -11.59 -2.24
N SER A 153 3.51 -11.75 -3.00
CA SER A 153 3.54 -11.56 -4.45
C SER A 153 4.49 -12.56 -5.10
N SER A 154 4.15 -12.96 -6.33
CA SER A 154 5.05 -13.77 -7.15
C SER A 154 6.18 -12.90 -7.71
N THR A 155 7.31 -13.54 -8.04
CA THR A 155 8.41 -12.87 -8.76
C THR A 155 7.94 -12.28 -10.09
N HIS A 156 7.02 -12.97 -10.78
CA HIS A 156 6.45 -12.48 -12.03
C HIS A 156 5.67 -11.16 -11.84
N GLU A 157 4.79 -11.09 -10.83
CA GLU A 157 4.04 -9.87 -10.52
C GLU A 157 4.98 -8.71 -10.12
N ILE A 158 6.03 -8.99 -9.33
CA ILE A 158 7.03 -7.99 -8.96
C ILE A 158 7.72 -7.44 -10.22
N ASN A 159 8.23 -8.32 -11.08
CA ASN A 159 8.92 -7.92 -12.30
C ASN A 159 8.01 -7.13 -13.25
N GLN A 160 6.75 -7.55 -13.41
CA GLN A 160 5.79 -6.83 -14.24
C GLN A 160 5.60 -5.39 -13.75
N ARG A 161 5.39 -5.19 -12.45
CA ARG A 161 5.20 -3.85 -11.88
C ARG A 161 6.47 -2.99 -11.97
N LEU A 162 7.66 -3.58 -11.83
CA LEU A 162 8.93 -2.87 -12.04
C LEU A 162 9.09 -2.41 -13.49
N THR A 163 8.68 -3.24 -14.46
CA THR A 163 8.63 -2.87 -15.88
C THR A 163 7.63 -1.72 -16.13
N GLU A 164 6.44 -1.76 -15.50
CA GLU A 164 5.48 -0.65 -15.56
C GLU A 164 6.09 0.66 -15.01
N MET A 165 6.80 0.58 -13.89
CA MET A 165 7.53 1.74 -13.33
C MET A 165 8.62 2.25 -14.28
N ALA A 166 9.37 1.35 -14.93
CA ALA A 166 10.38 1.72 -15.91
C ALA A 166 9.78 2.43 -17.13
N ASN A 167 8.61 1.99 -17.60
CA ASN A 167 7.89 2.63 -18.71
C ASN A 167 7.39 4.04 -18.35
N ASN A 168 7.16 4.30 -17.05
CA ASN A 168 6.76 5.62 -16.55
C ASN A 168 7.96 6.52 -16.20
N ASP A 169 9.19 6.01 -16.16
CA ASP A 169 10.40 6.80 -15.88
C ASP A 169 10.99 7.36 -17.18
N PRO A 170 10.91 8.68 -17.46
CA PRO A 170 11.48 9.27 -18.66
C PRO A 170 13.01 9.25 -18.68
N CYS A 171 13.65 8.86 -17.57
CA CYS A 171 15.09 8.64 -17.53
C CYS A 171 15.53 7.24 -17.94
N ILE A 172 14.59 6.32 -18.21
CA ILE A 172 14.86 4.95 -18.64
C ILE A 172 14.49 4.80 -20.13
N ASN A 173 15.14 3.87 -20.83
CA ASN A 173 14.85 3.55 -22.23
C ASN A 173 15.00 4.74 -23.20
N LEU A 174 15.90 5.67 -22.89
CA LEU A 174 16.30 6.72 -23.82
C LEU A 174 17.09 6.11 -24.98
N THR A 175 16.73 6.50 -26.20
CA THR A 175 17.36 6.12 -27.47
C THR A 175 17.86 7.39 -28.17
N GLU A 176 18.75 7.26 -29.15
CA GLU A 176 19.23 8.40 -29.94
C GLU A 176 18.09 9.27 -30.53
N LYS A 177 16.91 8.68 -30.77
CA LYS A 177 15.74 9.36 -31.32
C LYS A 177 14.99 10.25 -30.33
N ASN A 178 15.03 9.95 -29.03
CA ASN A 178 14.31 10.69 -27.99
C ASN A 178 15.23 11.49 -27.06
N LEU A 179 16.55 11.38 -27.29
CA LEU A 179 17.62 11.99 -26.51
C LEU A 179 17.68 13.53 -26.62
N ALA A 180 17.38 14.08 -27.79
CA ALA A 180 17.41 15.52 -28.04
C ALA A 180 16.04 16.19 -27.85
N GLY A 181 15.04 15.44 -27.34
CA GLY A 181 13.65 15.83 -27.31
C GLY A 181 13.08 16.05 -25.92
N GLU A 182 11.74 16.06 -25.87
CA GLU A 182 10.97 16.29 -24.65
C GLU A 182 11.30 15.31 -23.51
N PHE A 183 11.58 14.04 -23.83
CA PHE A 183 11.91 13.01 -22.84
C PHE A 183 13.20 13.30 -22.06
N ALA A 184 14.25 13.75 -22.72
CA ALA A 184 15.48 14.14 -22.05
C ALA A 184 15.28 15.37 -21.16
N ASN A 185 14.46 16.34 -21.60
CA ASN A 185 14.08 17.49 -20.79
C ASN A 185 13.25 17.09 -19.56
N GLN A 186 12.31 16.16 -19.70
CA GLN A 186 11.54 15.62 -18.58
C GLN A 186 12.44 14.85 -17.60
N CYS A 187 13.38 14.04 -18.10
CA CYS A 187 14.37 13.39 -17.25
C CYS A 187 15.23 14.41 -16.50
N LEU A 188 15.74 15.44 -17.19
CA LEU A 188 16.51 16.53 -16.60
C LEU A 188 15.74 17.26 -15.49
N ALA A 189 14.48 17.63 -15.76
CA ALA A 189 13.60 18.27 -14.80
C ALA A 189 13.36 17.36 -13.58
N ASN A 190 13.13 16.05 -13.80
CA ASN A 190 12.98 15.07 -12.72
C ASN A 190 14.25 14.96 -11.87
N ARG A 191 15.43 14.90 -12.49
CA ARG A 191 16.71 14.84 -11.75
C ARG A 191 17.00 16.10 -10.93
N LYS A 192 16.57 17.27 -11.41
CA LYS A 192 16.70 18.55 -10.70
C LYS A 192 15.67 18.73 -9.59
N GLY A 193 14.65 17.87 -9.54
CA GLY A 193 13.52 17.98 -8.60
C GLY A 193 12.42 18.92 -9.08
N ASP A 194 12.53 19.47 -10.29
CA ASP A 194 11.58 20.38 -10.91
C ASP A 194 10.32 19.64 -11.40
N LEU A 195 10.44 18.33 -11.65
CA LEU A 195 9.33 17.45 -12.04
C LEU A 195 9.23 16.27 -11.07
N LYS A 196 8.06 16.08 -10.45
CA LYS A 196 7.78 14.87 -9.66
C LYS A 196 7.10 13.84 -10.54
N ILE A 197 7.77 12.72 -10.76
CA ILE A 197 7.25 11.63 -11.59
C ILE A 197 6.66 10.56 -10.68
N ASN A 198 5.39 10.27 -10.92
CA ASN A 198 4.72 9.18 -10.26
C ASN A 198 5.00 7.87 -11.02
N LEU A 199 6.00 7.13 -10.56
CA LEU A 199 6.37 5.85 -11.15
C LEU A 199 5.29 4.78 -10.95
N LEU A 200 4.60 4.84 -9.82
CA LEU A 200 3.54 3.91 -9.44
C LEU A 200 2.53 4.61 -8.53
N SER A 201 1.28 4.70 -8.97
CA SER A 201 0.24 5.37 -8.22
C SER A 201 -0.08 4.64 -6.91
N PRO A 202 -0.34 5.37 -5.81
CA PRO A 202 -0.90 4.78 -4.60
C PRO A 202 -2.22 4.07 -4.90
N PRO A 203 -2.47 2.87 -4.36
CA PRO A 203 -3.72 2.17 -4.57
C PRO A 203 -4.91 2.93 -3.97
N LYS A 204 -6.09 2.74 -4.56
CA LYS A 204 -7.37 3.23 -4.07
C LYS A 204 -8.27 2.05 -3.76
N PHE A 205 -9.14 2.22 -2.76
CA PHE A 205 -10.03 1.17 -2.28
C PHE A 205 -11.46 1.70 -2.26
N ILE A 206 -12.42 0.81 -2.53
CA ILE A 206 -13.86 1.15 -2.52
C ILE A 206 -14.49 0.90 -1.15
N ALA A 207 -15.68 1.46 -0.94
CA ALA A 207 -16.42 1.36 0.32
C ALA A 207 -16.54 -0.07 0.83
N ASP A 208 -16.94 -1.00 -0.04
CA ASP A 208 -17.20 -2.40 0.32
C ASP A 208 -15.95 -3.11 0.84
N GLN A 209 -14.76 -2.76 0.32
CA GLN A 209 -13.51 -3.33 0.81
C GLN A 209 -13.19 -2.88 2.24
N TRP A 210 -13.40 -1.59 2.52
CA TRP A 210 -13.21 -1.04 3.86
C TRP A 210 -14.23 -1.61 4.84
N LEU A 211 -15.50 -1.64 4.44
CA LEU A 211 -16.57 -2.17 5.28
C LEU A 211 -16.34 -3.65 5.60
N ALA A 212 -15.91 -4.45 4.63
CA ALA A 212 -15.62 -5.88 4.85
C ALA A 212 -14.50 -6.11 5.88
N ILE A 213 -13.49 -5.24 5.94
CA ILE A 213 -12.44 -5.32 6.95
C ILE A 213 -12.94 -4.88 8.32
N LEU A 214 -13.68 -3.76 8.38
CA LEU A 214 -14.17 -3.20 9.65
C LEU A 214 -15.22 -4.09 10.31
N GLU A 215 -15.99 -4.82 9.51
CA GLU A 215 -16.95 -5.82 9.99
C GLU A 215 -16.32 -7.21 10.20
N ASP A 216 -15.00 -7.36 10.01
CA ASP A 216 -14.24 -8.61 10.15
C ASP A 216 -14.83 -9.79 9.34
N ARG A 217 -15.41 -9.50 8.17
CA ARG A 217 -16.03 -10.51 7.29
C ARG A 217 -15.02 -11.58 6.88
N GLN A 218 -15.50 -12.81 6.70
CA GLN A 218 -14.69 -13.91 6.17
C GLN A 218 -14.95 -14.11 4.66
N ALA A 219 -13.99 -14.68 3.94
CA ALA A 219 -14.00 -14.80 2.46
C ALA A 219 -15.19 -15.58 1.85
N PHE A 220 -16.06 -16.16 2.69
CA PHE A 220 -17.17 -17.03 2.32
C PHE A 220 -18.49 -16.62 2.97
N GLU A 221 -18.60 -15.38 3.45
CA GLU A 221 -19.84 -14.77 3.95
C GLU A 221 -20.47 -13.83 2.92
#